data_AF-A0A1V8TYH7-F1
#
_entry.id   AF-A0A1V8TYH7-F1
#
_cell.length_a   1.000
_cell.length_b   1.000
_cell.length_c   1.000
_cell.angle_alpha   90.00
_cell.angle_beta   90.00
_cell.angle_gamma   90.00
#
_symmetry.space_group_name_H-M   'P 1'
#
loop_
_entity.id
_entity.type
_entity.pdbx_description
1 polymer ?
#
loop_
_entity_poly.entity_id
_entity_poly.type
_entity_poly.pdbx_seq_one_letter_code
_entity_poly.pdbx_strand_id
1 'polypeptide(L)'
;MAGVVNTAPILRRSVWSAQAPFRCYQRRWAQVHDVRFVATHQRSDRVLEKYKEKLERKAREEGKQSVDELKAAYKDKISGLREQAIVPGAHAPLSAQPPPTPAQTTSSIPYQAPPPPTPLEERKQSTPQTPKSKSPVKTLDSFID
;
A
#
# COMPACT_ATOMS: atom_id res chain seq x y z
N MET A 1 26.30 -66.02 -56.82
CA MET A 1 25.08 -65.19 -56.98
C MET A 1 25.18 -64.03 -56.02
N ALA A 2 25.54 -62.84 -56.51
CA ALA A 2 25.62 -61.62 -55.72
C ALA A 2 24.20 -61.09 -55.49
N GLY A 3 23.82 -60.94 -54.22
CA GLY A 3 22.59 -60.26 -53.81
C GLY A 3 22.95 -58.95 -53.12
N VAL A 4 22.87 -57.85 -53.88
CA VAL A 4 22.86 -56.48 -53.35
C VAL A 4 21.53 -56.26 -52.65
N VAL A 5 21.54 -55.78 -51.40
CA VAL A 5 20.40 -55.02 -50.85
C VAL A 5 20.86 -54.13 -49.68
N ASN A 6 21.20 -52.90 -50.06
CA ASN A 6 20.79 -51.63 -49.47
C ASN A 6 20.83 -51.46 -47.94
N THR A 7 21.91 -50.84 -47.47
CA THR A 7 21.95 -50.06 -46.22
C THR A 7 21.17 -48.75 -46.39
N ALA A 8 20.05 -48.59 -45.68
CA ALA A 8 19.42 -47.29 -45.47
C ALA A 8 19.55 -46.89 -43.99
N PRO A 9 20.10 -45.71 -43.66
CA PRO A 9 20.14 -45.27 -42.27
C PRO A 9 18.72 -44.92 -41.80
N ILE A 10 18.29 -45.55 -40.71
CA ILE A 10 17.03 -45.24 -40.03
C ILE A 10 17.20 -43.86 -39.37
N LEU A 11 16.75 -42.81 -40.06
CA LEU A 11 16.60 -41.48 -39.50
C LEU A 11 15.42 -41.50 -38.51
N ARG A 12 15.71 -41.80 -37.24
CA ARG A 12 14.75 -41.51 -36.16
C ARG A 12 14.62 -40.00 -36.05
N ARG A 13 13.49 -39.48 -36.53
CA ARG A 13 13.04 -38.10 -36.27
C ARG A 13 12.79 -37.98 -34.76
N SER A 14 13.79 -37.56 -34.01
CA SER A 14 13.56 -36.99 -32.68
C SER A 14 12.82 -35.68 -32.90
N VAL A 15 11.51 -35.72 -32.68
CA VAL A 15 10.69 -34.51 -32.61
C VAL A 15 11.28 -33.68 -31.49
N TRP A 16 11.94 -32.57 -31.84
CA TRP A 16 12.25 -31.51 -30.90
C TRP A 16 10.91 -31.08 -30.30
N SER A 17 10.58 -31.56 -29.11
CA SER A 17 9.74 -30.77 -28.23
C SER A 17 10.62 -29.62 -27.74
N ALA A 18 10.75 -28.60 -28.60
CA ALA A 18 10.96 -27.25 -28.11
C ALA A 18 9.67 -26.87 -27.37
N GLN A 19 9.45 -27.45 -26.19
CA GLN A 19 8.69 -26.76 -25.17
C GLN A 19 9.55 -25.55 -24.84
N ALA A 20 9.29 -24.45 -25.56
CA ALA A 20 9.60 -23.13 -25.06
C ALA A 20 9.20 -23.17 -23.57
N PRO A 21 10.12 -22.88 -22.62
CA PRO A 21 9.71 -22.81 -21.25
C PRO A 21 8.60 -21.79 -21.24
N PHE A 22 7.37 -22.24 -20.96
CA PHE A 22 6.25 -21.38 -20.67
C PHE A 22 6.85 -20.30 -19.79
N ARG A 23 6.81 -19.05 -20.28
CA ARG A 23 7.27 -17.90 -19.52
C ARG A 23 6.28 -17.79 -18.36
N CYS A 24 6.47 -18.65 -17.36
CA CYS A 24 5.96 -18.48 -16.03
C CYS A 24 6.53 -17.12 -15.65
N TYR A 25 5.71 -16.09 -15.70
CA TYR A 25 6.07 -14.81 -15.12
C TYR A 25 6.31 -15.09 -13.64
N GLN A 26 7.57 -15.37 -13.28
CA GLN A 26 7.96 -15.60 -11.90
C GLN A 26 7.81 -14.26 -11.21
N ARG A 27 6.71 -14.08 -10.48
CA ARG A 27 6.48 -12.89 -9.68
C ARG A 27 7.52 -12.89 -8.57
N ARG A 28 8.57 -12.08 -8.75
CA ARG A 28 9.62 -11.90 -7.74
C ARG A 28 9.09 -10.93 -6.70
N TRP A 29 8.55 -11.46 -5.62
CA TRP A 29 8.28 -10.71 -4.40
C TRP A 29 9.63 -10.39 -3.76
N ALA A 30 10.31 -9.37 -4.25
CA ALA A 30 11.51 -8.86 -3.60
C ALA A 30 11.07 -8.02 -2.41
N GLN A 31 11.18 -8.58 -1.21
CA GLN A 31 11.05 -7.80 0.02
C GLN A 31 12.41 -7.17 0.32
N VAL A 32 12.41 -5.88 0.68
CA VAL A 32 13.62 -5.23 1.16
C VAL A 32 13.90 -5.75 2.56
N HIS A 33 14.85 -6.67 2.68
CA HIS A 33 15.15 -7.32 3.96
C HIS A 33 15.82 -6.37 4.95
N ASP A 34 16.77 -5.55 4.48
CA ASP A 34 17.56 -4.69 5.36
C ASP A 34 17.60 -3.25 4.83
N VAL A 35 16.69 -2.40 5.31
CA VAL A 35 16.83 -0.95 5.15
C VAL A 35 17.81 -0.44 6.20
N ARG A 36 19.01 -0.07 5.78
CA ARG A 36 19.96 0.62 6.65
C ARG A 36 19.57 2.09 6.74
N PHE A 37 18.91 2.46 7.83
CA PHE A 37 18.67 3.87 8.15
C PHE A 37 19.97 4.51 8.63
N VAL A 38 20.55 5.39 7.80
CA VAL A 38 21.71 6.19 8.20
C VAL A 38 21.22 7.27 9.18
N ALA A 39 21.36 6.99 10.47
CA ALA A 39 21.09 7.95 11.52
C ALA A 39 22.28 8.92 11.64
N THR A 40 22.21 10.08 10.97
CA THR A 40 23.21 11.14 11.15
C THR A 40 22.99 11.84 12.50
N HIS A 41 23.47 11.25 13.59
CA HIS A 41 23.27 11.77 14.95
C HIS A 41 24.01 13.09 15.21
N GLN A 42 25.16 13.33 14.58
CA GLN A 42 25.99 14.53 14.83
C GLN A 42 25.39 15.87 14.35
N ARG A 43 24.28 15.85 13.60
CA ARG A 43 23.65 17.09 13.11
C ARG A 43 22.66 17.69 14.12
N SER A 44 22.21 16.95 15.13
CA SER A 44 21.24 17.47 16.11
C SER A 44 21.80 18.65 16.89
N ASP A 45 23.05 18.55 17.35
CA ASP A 45 23.59 19.50 18.32
C ASP A 45 23.85 20.87 17.68
N ARG A 46 24.42 20.87 16.46
CA ARG A 46 24.59 22.09 15.65
C ARG A 46 23.27 22.80 15.35
N VAL A 47 22.19 22.01 15.16
CA VAL A 47 20.86 22.56 14.93
C VAL A 47 20.33 23.19 16.23
N LEU A 48 20.47 22.52 17.37
CA LEU A 48 20.06 23.06 18.67
C LEU A 48 20.79 24.36 19.00
N GLU A 49 22.12 24.43 18.80
CA GLU A 49 22.92 25.64 18.99
C GLU A 49 22.41 26.79 18.12
N LYS A 50 22.23 26.55 16.81
CA LYS A 50 21.68 27.55 15.88
C LYS A 50 20.32 28.09 16.32
N TYR A 51 19.46 27.24 16.87
CA TYR A 51 18.14 27.68 17.35
C TYR A 51 18.22 28.41 18.69
N LYS A 52 19.16 28.08 19.58
CA LYS A 52 19.44 28.87 20.79
C LYS A 52 19.87 30.29 20.43
N GLU A 53 20.84 30.43 19.53
CA GLU A 53 21.29 31.76 19.03
C GLU A 53 20.15 32.57 18.44
N LYS A 54 19.26 31.93 17.66
CA LYS A 54 18.07 32.60 17.09
C LYS A 54 17.12 33.09 18.18
N LEU A 55 16.88 32.30 19.23
CA LEU A 55 16.01 32.70 20.34
C LEU A 55 16.63 33.85 21.13
N GLU A 56 17.94 33.83 21.36
CA GLU A 56 18.66 34.93 22.01
C GLU A 56 18.64 36.20 21.17
N ARG A 57 18.81 36.08 19.85
CA ARG A 57 18.68 37.22 18.93
C ARG A 57 17.27 37.80 18.98
N LYS A 58 16.25 36.94 18.94
CA LYS A 58 14.84 37.36 19.03
C LYS A 58 14.51 38.00 20.38
N ALA A 59 15.06 37.47 21.48
CA ALA A 59 14.90 38.07 22.80
C ALA A 59 15.46 39.49 22.83
N ARG A 60 16.68 39.69 22.29
CA ARG A 60 17.28 41.03 22.18
C ARG A 60 16.48 41.98 21.28
N GLU A 61 15.99 41.51 20.13
CA GLU A 61 15.14 42.30 19.23
C GLU A 61 13.84 42.76 19.91
N GLU A 62 13.24 41.92 20.75
CA GLU A 62 12.03 42.24 21.51
C GLU A 62 12.31 42.95 22.84
N GLY A 63 13.58 43.25 23.15
CA GLY A 63 13.99 43.92 24.39
C GLY A 63 13.89 43.07 25.65
N LYS A 64 13.85 41.74 25.52
CA LYS A 64 13.79 40.78 26.63
C LYS A 64 15.20 40.36 27.04
N GLN A 65 15.43 40.21 28.35
CA GLN A 65 16.76 39.94 28.91
C GLN A 65 17.16 38.47 28.77
N SER A 66 16.17 37.57 28.73
CA SER A 66 16.40 36.13 28.65
C SER A 66 15.45 35.41 27.68
N VAL A 67 15.86 34.23 27.24
CA VAL A 67 15.01 33.34 26.42
C VAL A 67 13.77 32.89 27.20
N ASP A 68 13.85 32.81 28.52
CA ASP A 68 12.73 32.36 29.36
C ASP A 68 11.65 33.43 29.49
N GLU A 69 12.01 34.71 29.56
CA GLU A 69 11.06 35.82 29.41
C GLU A 69 10.38 35.81 28.04
N LEU A 70 11.12 35.50 26.98
CA LEU A 70 10.55 35.36 25.64
C LEU A 70 9.54 34.22 25.59
N LYS A 71 9.84 33.06 26.19
CA LYS A 71 8.89 31.95 26.30
C LYS A 71 7.65 32.34 27.12
N ALA A 72 7.84 33.02 28.25
CA ALA A 72 6.73 33.45 29.12
C ALA A 72 5.76 34.36 28.37
N ALA A 73 6.28 35.35 27.64
CA ALA A 73 5.46 36.28 26.86
C ALA A 73 4.66 35.60 25.72
N TYR A 74 5.18 34.51 25.15
CA TYR A 74 4.51 33.77 24.07
C TYR A 74 3.72 32.55 24.56
N LYS A 75 3.68 32.28 25.86
CA LYS A 75 3.07 31.08 26.44
C LYS A 75 1.61 30.95 26.02
N ASP A 76 0.83 32.01 26.18
CA ASP A 76 -0.63 31.99 25.92
C ASP A 76 -0.93 31.86 24.42
N LYS A 77 -0.10 32.48 23.58
CA LYS A 77 -0.21 32.31 22.12
C LYS A 77 0.09 30.88 21.71
N ILE A 78 1.09 30.24 22.33
CA ILE A 78 1.46 28.86 22.03
C ILE A 78 0.35 27.91 22.48
N SER A 79 -0.25 28.10 23.66
CA SER A 79 -1.37 27.25 24.10
C SER A 79 -2.57 27.38 23.17
N GLY A 80 -2.96 28.61 22.78
CA GLY A 80 -4.05 28.81 21.84
C GLY A 80 -3.81 28.15 20.48
N LEU A 81 -2.59 28.27 19.93
CA LEU A 81 -2.23 27.61 18.68
C LEU A 81 -2.19 26.09 18.81
N ARG A 82 -1.76 25.56 19.96
CA ARG A 82 -1.77 24.11 20.22
C ARG A 82 -3.19 23.58 20.23
N GLU A 83 -4.11 24.26 20.90
CA GLU A 83 -5.53 23.89 20.95
C GLU A 83 -6.17 23.93 19.55
N GLN A 84 -5.88 24.96 18.76
CA GLN A 84 -6.36 25.07 17.37
C GLN A 84 -5.78 23.99 16.45
N ALA A 85 -4.55 23.55 16.70
CA ALA A 85 -3.87 22.54 15.91
C ALA A 85 -4.17 21.09 16.36
N ILE A 86 -5.06 20.88 17.35
CA ILE A 86 -5.46 19.53 17.77
C ILE A 86 -6.29 18.89 16.65
N VAL A 87 -5.63 18.02 15.89
CA VAL A 87 -6.29 17.11 14.95
C VAL A 87 -6.39 15.74 15.60
N PRO A 88 -7.61 15.16 15.72
CA PRO A 88 -7.81 13.80 16.21
C PRO A 88 -6.91 12.81 15.45
N GLY A 89 -6.09 12.04 16.18
CA GLY A 89 -5.20 11.02 15.63
C GLY A 89 -3.77 11.45 15.27
N ALA A 90 -3.47 12.75 15.17
CA ALA A 90 -2.10 13.23 14.87
C ALA A 90 -1.42 13.93 16.06
N HIS A 91 -2.09 14.94 16.62
CA HIS A 91 -1.55 15.79 17.68
C HIS A 91 -2.36 15.75 18.98
N ALA A 92 -3.49 15.03 18.98
CA ALA A 92 -4.27 14.80 20.18
C ALA A 92 -3.49 13.94 21.19
N PRO A 93 -3.58 14.22 22.50
CA PRO A 93 -2.98 13.37 23.52
C PRO A 93 -3.56 11.96 23.41
N LEU A 94 -2.68 10.94 23.37
CA LEU A 94 -3.04 9.52 23.20
C LEU A 94 -4.06 9.01 24.25
N SER A 95 -4.16 9.71 25.39
CA SER A 95 -5.13 9.42 26.45
C SER A 95 -6.59 9.71 26.08
N ALA A 96 -6.87 10.48 25.01
CA ALA A 96 -8.21 10.93 24.69
C ALA A 96 -9.04 9.92 23.86
N GLN A 97 -8.44 8.82 23.39
CA GLN A 97 -9.16 7.83 22.59
C GLN A 97 -8.90 6.41 23.10
N PRO A 98 -9.94 5.65 23.49
CA PRO A 98 -9.78 4.23 23.75
C PRO A 98 -9.26 3.54 22.47
N PRO A 99 -8.38 2.53 22.59
CA PRO A 99 -7.89 1.81 21.41
C PRO A 99 -9.10 1.26 20.62
N PRO A 100 -9.12 1.39 19.28
CA PRO A 100 -10.22 0.87 18.49
C PRO A 100 -10.33 -0.64 18.68
N THR A 101 -11.51 -1.12 19.07
CA THR A 101 -11.84 -2.55 19.12
C THR A 101 -11.83 -3.13 17.70
N PRO A 102 -11.38 -4.39 17.50
CA PRO A 102 -11.14 -4.97 16.18
C PRO A 102 -12.38 -5.03 15.26
N ALA A 103 -13.59 -4.90 15.82
CA ALA A 103 -14.84 -4.86 15.05
C ALA A 103 -15.03 -3.56 14.24
N GLN A 104 -14.34 -2.46 14.59
CA GLN A 104 -14.47 -1.17 13.91
C GLN A 104 -13.32 -0.87 12.93
N THR A 105 -12.33 -1.76 12.81
CA THR A 105 -11.16 -1.54 11.96
C THR A 105 -11.40 -1.94 10.49
N THR A 106 -12.55 -2.55 10.17
CA THR A 106 -12.86 -3.02 8.81
C THR A 106 -13.17 -1.88 7.83
N SER A 107 -13.48 -0.68 8.31
CA SER A 107 -13.81 0.48 7.46
C SER A 107 -12.65 1.46 7.24
N SER A 108 -11.52 1.33 7.95
CA SER A 108 -10.42 2.31 7.91
C SER A 108 -9.10 1.78 7.34
N ILE A 109 -9.01 0.51 6.95
CA ILE A 109 -7.83 -0.06 6.30
C ILE A 109 -8.10 -0.14 4.77
N PRO A 110 -7.27 0.47 3.90
CA PRO A 110 -7.51 0.52 2.47
C PRO A 110 -7.41 -0.84 1.75
N TYR A 111 -6.99 -1.90 2.44
CA TYR A 111 -6.99 -3.25 1.86
C TYR A 111 -7.05 -4.33 2.94
N GLN A 112 -8.13 -5.13 2.92
CA GLN A 112 -8.22 -6.41 3.62
C GLN A 112 -8.35 -7.49 2.54
N ALA A 113 -7.51 -8.53 2.61
CA ALA A 113 -7.61 -9.66 1.68
C ALA A 113 -9.00 -10.31 1.80
N PRO A 114 -9.66 -10.67 0.69
CA PRO A 114 -10.96 -11.30 0.75
C PRO A 114 -10.86 -12.62 1.55
N PRO A 115 -11.90 -12.98 2.32
CA PRO A 115 -11.93 -14.28 2.98
C PRO A 115 -11.82 -15.40 1.94
N PRO A 116 -11.19 -16.54 2.29
CA PRO A 116 -10.96 -17.64 1.36
C PRO A 116 -12.30 -18.13 0.78
N PRO A 117 -12.39 -18.39 -0.54
CA PRO A 117 -13.61 -18.92 -1.14
C PRO A 117 -13.86 -20.34 -0.59
N THR A 118 -15.09 -20.58 -0.14
CA THR A 118 -15.55 -21.93 0.19
C THR A 118 -15.56 -22.79 -1.09
N PRO A 119 -15.19 -24.09 -1.01
CA PRO A 119 -15.15 -24.95 -2.18
C PRO A 119 -16.53 -25.07 -2.83
N LEU A 120 -16.63 -24.67 -4.10
CA LEU A 120 -17.81 -24.87 -4.94
C LEU A 120 -17.65 -26.20 -5.69
N GLU A 121 -18.48 -27.18 -5.34
CA GLU A 121 -18.66 -28.38 -6.14
C GLU A 121 -19.24 -28.08 -7.53
N GLU A 122 -18.93 -28.99 -8.44
CA GLU A 122 -19.19 -28.92 -9.88
C GLU A 122 -20.69 -28.77 -10.23
N ARG A 123 -20.96 -27.65 -10.91
CA ARG A 123 -22.00 -27.37 -11.93
C ARG A 123 -23.07 -28.45 -12.18
N LYS A 124 -24.33 -28.10 -11.90
CA LYS A 124 -25.47 -28.44 -12.76
C LYS A 124 -26.23 -27.16 -13.17
N GLN A 125 -26.53 -27.10 -14.46
CA GLN A 125 -27.17 -26.00 -15.17
C GLN A 125 -28.60 -25.74 -14.67
N SER A 126 -29.00 -24.47 -14.55
CA SER A 126 -30.30 -23.96 -15.02
C SER A 126 -30.51 -22.47 -14.68
N THR A 127 -30.44 -21.63 -15.72
CA THR A 127 -31.17 -20.34 -15.97
C THR A 127 -31.19 -19.22 -14.91
N PRO A 128 -30.74 -17.99 -15.25
CA PRO A 128 -31.15 -16.80 -14.53
C PRO A 128 -32.55 -16.36 -14.98
N GLN A 129 -33.53 -16.43 -14.08
CA GLN A 129 -34.73 -15.62 -14.19
C GLN A 129 -34.43 -14.25 -13.57
N THR A 130 -34.31 -13.21 -14.39
CA THR A 130 -34.43 -11.83 -13.93
C THR A 130 -35.49 -11.09 -14.74
N PRO A 131 -36.26 -10.22 -14.08
CA PRO A 131 -37.57 -9.76 -14.55
C PRO A 131 -37.48 -8.86 -15.77
N LYS A 132 -38.42 -9.08 -16.71
CA LYS A 132 -38.68 -8.21 -17.86
C LYS A 132 -39.03 -6.81 -17.37
N SER A 133 -38.08 -5.87 -17.38
CA SER A 133 -38.40 -4.45 -17.24
C SER A 133 -39.14 -4.01 -18.51
N LYS A 134 -40.33 -3.43 -18.33
CA LYS A 134 -41.15 -2.86 -19.42
C LYS A 134 -40.53 -1.57 -19.94
N SER A 135 -39.38 -1.66 -20.61
CA SER A 135 -38.88 -0.57 -21.45
C SER A 135 -39.49 -0.71 -22.86
N PRO A 136 -39.93 0.38 -23.51
CA PRO A 136 -40.44 0.34 -24.89
C PRO A 136 -39.35 0.01 -25.93
N VAL A 137 -38.11 -0.18 -25.50
CA VAL A 137 -36.97 -0.54 -26.34
C VAL A 137 -36.71 -2.04 -26.22
N LYS A 138 -36.79 -2.76 -27.35
CA LYS A 138 -36.50 -4.20 -27.44
C LYS A 138 -34.99 -4.42 -27.43
N THR A 139 -34.50 -5.29 -26.55
CA THR A 139 -33.08 -5.71 -26.52
C THR A 139 -32.83 -6.85 -27.50
N LEU A 140 -31.56 -7.06 -27.87
CA LEU A 140 -31.13 -8.10 -28.82
C LEU A 140 -31.56 -9.51 -28.40
N ASP A 141 -31.76 -9.74 -27.11
CA ASP A 141 -32.29 -11.00 -26.55
C ASP A 141 -33.72 -11.33 -27.02
N SER A 142 -34.47 -10.35 -27.53
CA SER A 142 -35.82 -10.57 -28.09
C SER A 142 -35.80 -11.23 -29.48
N PHE A 143 -34.63 -11.34 -30.12
CA PHE A 143 -34.48 -11.80 -31.50
C PHE A 143 -33.69 -13.11 -31.62
N ILE A 144 -33.29 -13.70 -30.48
CA ILE A 144 -32.52 -14.94 -30.43
C ILE A 144 -33.39 -15.94 -29.65
N ASP A 145 -33.82 -17.02 -30.32
CA ASP A 145 -34.51 -18.18 -29.73
C ASP A 145 -33.53 -19.08 -28.97
#